data_AF-A0A966D428-F1
#
_entry.id   AF-A0A966D428-F1
#
_cell.length_a   1.000
_cell.length_b   1.000
_cell.length_c   1.000
_cell.angle_alpha   90.00
_cell.angle_beta   90.00
_cell.angle_gamma   90.00
#
_symmetry.space_group_name_H-M   'P 1'
#
loop_
_entity.id
_entity.type
_entity.pdbx_description
1 polymer ?
#
loop_
_entity_poly.entity_id
_entity_poly.type
_entity_poly.pdbx_seq_one_letter_code
_entity_poly.pdbx_strand_id
1 'polypeptide(L)'
;MTKKRIGTFFRYLVAIVLLISILLVLQELVMPKYMSEIPEGALIAEYYENTGDNDIIFIGDCEVYENFSPITLWREYGLTSYISGSGQQVTAEFA
;
A
#
# COMPACT_ATOMS: atom_id res chain seq x y z
N MET A 1 -11.17 -41.95 38.67
CA MET A 1 -10.52 -40.62 38.59
C MET A 1 -10.57 -39.96 37.19
N THR A 2 -11.03 -40.66 36.14
CA THR A 2 -10.91 -40.24 34.72
C THR A 2 -11.95 -39.23 34.22
N LYS A 3 -13.23 -39.32 34.63
CA LYS A 3 -14.30 -38.42 34.12
C LYS A 3 -14.01 -36.92 34.29
N LYS A 4 -13.39 -36.51 35.41
CA LYS A 4 -13.00 -35.09 35.62
C LYS A 4 -11.95 -34.60 34.60
N ARG A 5 -10.97 -35.44 34.22
CA ARG A 5 -9.92 -35.05 33.26
C ARG A 5 -10.49 -34.78 31.86
N ILE A 6 -11.46 -35.58 31.42
CA ILE A 6 -12.14 -35.40 30.12
C ILE A 6 -12.90 -34.06 30.07
N GLY A 7 -13.60 -33.68 31.14
CA GLY A 7 -14.28 -32.38 31.22
C GLY A 7 -13.31 -31.19 31.15
N THR A 8 -12.14 -31.29 31.76
CA THR A 8 -11.10 -30.25 31.65
C THR A 8 -10.51 -30.21 30.23
N PHE A 9 -10.27 -31.36 29.60
CA PHE A 9 -9.74 -31.46 28.23
C PHE A 9 -10.69 -30.82 27.20
N PHE A 10 -12.00 -31.06 27.34
CA PHE A 10 -13.03 -30.42 26.51
C PHE A 10 -13.06 -28.89 26.67
N ARG A 11 -12.87 -28.37 27.89
CA ARG A 11 -12.76 -26.92 28.11
C ARG A 11 -11.55 -26.30 27.42
N TYR A 12 -10.40 -26.96 27.44
CA TYR A 12 -9.22 -26.50 26.69
C TYR A 12 -9.44 -26.54 25.18
N LEU A 13 -10.08 -27.60 24.65
CA LEU A 13 -10.44 -27.68 23.23
C LEU A 13 -11.31 -26.49 22.80
N VAL A 14 -12.37 -26.19 23.54
CA VAL A 14 -13.26 -25.05 23.28
C VAL A 14 -12.50 -23.73 23.35
N ALA A 15 -11.65 -23.53 24.37
CA ALA A 15 -10.85 -22.30 24.50
C ALA A 15 -9.87 -22.09 23.33
N ILE A 16 -9.25 -23.16 22.82
CA ILE A 16 -8.34 -23.11 21.66
C ILE A 16 -9.11 -22.74 20.39
N VAL A 17 -10.28 -23.35 20.14
CA VAL A 17 -11.12 -23.01 18.97
C VAL A 17 -11.57 -21.54 19.02
N LEU A 18 -11.95 -21.06 20.21
CA LEU A 18 -12.39 -19.68 20.41
C LEU A 18 -11.22 -18.69 20.18
N LEU A 19 -10.03 -19.00 20.71
CA LEU A 19 -8.81 -18.22 20.46
C LEU A 19 -8.47 -18.14 18.96
N ILE A 20 -8.48 -19.27 18.24
CA ILE A 20 -8.21 -19.30 16.79
C ILE A 20 -9.25 -18.45 16.04
N SER A 21 -10.54 -18.56 16.38
CA SER A 21 -11.57 -17.75 15.73
C SER A 21 -11.38 -16.24 15.93
N ILE A 22 -10.92 -15.81 17.12
CA ILE A 22 -10.61 -14.41 17.41
C ILE A 22 -9.39 -13.94 16.59
N LEU A 23 -8.35 -14.77 16.48
CA LEU A 23 -7.17 -14.46 15.66
C LEU A 23 -7.53 -14.33 14.17
N LEU A 24 -8.41 -15.19 13.65
CA LEU A 24 -8.88 -15.13 12.25
C LEU A 24 -9.71 -13.88 11.93
N VAL A 25 -10.37 -13.27 12.92
CA VAL A 25 -11.06 -11.98 12.77
C VAL A 25 -10.11 -10.80 12.96
N LEU A 26 -9.12 -10.92 13.86
CA LEU A 26 -8.12 -9.88 14.09
C LEU A 26 -7.15 -9.72 12.90
N GLN A 27 -6.77 -10.79 12.22
CA GLN A 27 -5.93 -10.68 11.01
C GLN A 27 -6.63 -9.88 9.90
N GLU A 28 -7.93 -10.10 9.69
CA GLU A 28 -8.77 -9.35 8.72
C GLU A 28 -8.83 -7.86 9.09
N LEU A 29 -8.93 -7.54 10.37
CA LEU A 29 -8.96 -6.16 10.88
C LEU A 29 -7.61 -5.43 10.71
N VAL A 30 -6.50 -6.18 10.68
CA VAL A 30 -5.13 -5.64 10.53
C VAL A 30 -4.67 -5.67 9.07
N MET A 31 -5.38 -6.34 8.15
CA MET A 31 -5.10 -6.22 6.72
C MET A 31 -5.29 -4.77 6.25
N PRO A 32 -4.38 -4.24 5.39
CA PRO A 32 -4.47 -2.87 4.91
C PRO A 32 -5.64 -2.70 3.93
N LYS A 33 -6.81 -2.38 4.47
CA LYS A 33 -8.12 -2.31 3.79
C LYS A 33 -8.19 -1.42 2.53
N TYR A 34 -7.20 -0.56 2.30
CA TYR A 34 -7.20 0.42 1.21
C TYR A 34 -5.93 0.39 0.32
N MET A 35 -4.96 -0.49 0.58
CA MET A 35 -3.68 -0.45 -0.16
C MET A 35 -3.73 -0.94 -1.61
N SER A 36 -4.83 -1.55 -2.05
CA SER A 36 -5.07 -1.91 -3.45
C SER A 36 -5.76 -0.83 -4.28
N GLU A 37 -6.29 0.23 -3.64
CA GLU A 37 -7.19 1.21 -4.27
C GLU A 37 -6.85 2.69 -3.93
N ILE A 38 -5.66 2.96 -3.38
CA ILE A 38 -5.15 4.34 -3.28
C ILE A 38 -4.37 4.63 -4.58
N PRO A 39 -4.94 5.39 -5.55
CA PRO A 39 -4.24 5.70 -6.81
C PRO A 39 -2.93 6.45 -6.57
N GLU A 40 -2.81 7.22 -5.49
CA GLU A 40 -1.58 7.95 -5.12
C GLU A 40 -0.39 7.04 -4.76
N GLY A 41 -0.62 5.75 -4.48
CA GLY A 41 0.44 4.75 -4.36
C GLY A 41 0.71 3.98 -5.66
N ALA A 42 -0.18 4.07 -6.64
CA ALA A 42 -0.12 3.34 -7.91
C ALA A 42 0.62 4.12 -9.03
N LEU A 43 0.76 5.44 -8.89
CA LEU A 43 1.46 6.30 -9.88
C LEU A 43 2.88 5.82 -10.21
N ILE A 44 3.60 5.26 -9.24
CA ILE A 44 4.93 4.68 -9.47
C ILE A 44 4.84 3.41 -10.32
N ALA A 45 3.86 2.54 -10.08
CA ALA A 45 3.66 1.31 -10.85
C ALA A 45 3.21 1.60 -12.28
N GLU A 46 2.28 2.55 -12.47
CA GLU A 46 1.78 2.97 -13.78
C GLU A 46 2.89 3.62 -14.64
N TYR A 47 3.86 4.29 -14.01
CA TYR A 47 5.07 4.77 -14.68
C TYR A 47 5.96 3.64 -15.20
N TYR A 48 6.16 2.57 -14.41
CA TYR A 48 6.97 1.43 -14.83
C TYR A 48 6.28 0.56 -15.91
N GLU A 49 4.94 0.57 -15.99
CA GLU A 49 4.21 -0.04 -17.11
C GLU A 49 4.27 0.82 -18.38
N ASN A 50 4.11 2.15 -18.28
CA ASN A 50 4.25 3.07 -19.41
C ASN A 50 5.73 3.42 -19.67
N THR A 51 6.39 2.53 -20.41
CA THR A 51 7.80 2.55 -20.83
C THR A 51 8.42 3.94 -21.02
N GLY A 52 9.01 4.49 -19.94
CA GLY A 52 10.32 5.16 -19.85
C GLY A 52 10.67 6.39 -20.72
N ASP A 53 9.94 6.72 -21.78
CA ASP A 53 10.31 7.72 -22.80
C ASP A 53 9.97 9.16 -22.38
N ASN A 54 10.26 9.49 -21.12
CA ASN A 54 10.16 10.85 -20.57
C ASN A 54 11.55 11.50 -20.53
N ASP A 55 11.70 12.64 -21.19
CA ASP A 55 12.94 13.43 -21.17
C ASP A 55 13.31 13.89 -19.73
N ILE A 56 12.29 14.14 -18.89
CA ILE A 56 12.43 14.60 -17.51
C ILE A 56 11.47 13.85 -16.57
N ILE A 57 11.98 13.37 -15.44
CA ILE A 57 11.17 12.82 -14.34
C ILE A 57 11.27 13.77 -13.15
N PHE A 58 10.12 14.24 -12.67
CA PHE A 58 10.03 14.99 -11.41
C PHE A 58 9.64 14.01 -10.29
N ILE A 59 10.37 14.08 -9.18
CA ILE A 59 10.21 13.19 -8.02
C ILE A 59 9.98 14.07 -6.78
N GLY A 60 8.92 13.81 -6.01
CA GLY A 60 8.64 14.53 -4.77
C GLY A 60 7.20 14.39 -4.26
N ASP A 61 6.83 15.25 -3.34
CA ASP A 61 5.51 15.34 -2.69
C ASP A 61 4.51 16.20 -3.49
N CYS A 62 3.35 16.51 -2.90
CA CYS A 62 2.26 17.24 -3.56
C CYS A 62 2.68 18.61 -4.10
N GLU A 63 3.68 19.24 -3.49
CA GLU A 63 4.32 20.47 -3.90
C GLU A 63 4.85 20.40 -5.34
N VAL A 64 5.37 19.24 -5.77
CA VAL A 64 5.87 19.05 -7.14
C VAL A 64 4.71 18.99 -8.14
N TYR A 65 3.62 18.31 -7.77
CA TYR A 65 2.40 18.23 -8.59
C TYR A 65 1.70 19.59 -8.74
N GLU A 66 1.72 20.44 -7.71
CA GLU A 66 1.14 21.79 -7.76
C GLU A 66 2.00 22.80 -8.55
N ASN A 67 3.33 22.65 -8.56
CA ASN A 67 4.23 23.62 -9.19
C ASN A 67 4.62 23.29 -10.65
N PHE A 68 4.61 22.02 -11.06
CA PHE A 68 5.04 21.60 -12.40
C PHE A 68 3.88 21.03 -13.23
N SER A 69 3.82 21.41 -14.51
CA SER A 69 2.77 20.98 -15.43
C SER A 69 3.35 20.34 -16.70
N PRO A 70 3.24 19.01 -16.87
CA PRO A 70 3.80 18.30 -18.03
C PRO A 70 3.30 18.82 -19.38
N ILE A 71 2.03 19.23 -19.46
CA ILE A 71 1.44 19.77 -20.69
C ILE A 71 2.02 21.14 -21.08
N THR A 72 2.52 21.91 -20.12
CA THR A 72 3.22 23.18 -20.38
C THR A 72 4.64 22.93 -20.87
N LEU A 73 5.37 22.00 -20.24
CA LEU A 73 6.71 21.59 -20.66
C LEU A 73 6.72 21.04 -22.09
N TRP A 74 5.74 20.21 -22.43
CA TRP A 74 5.56 19.72 -23.79
C TRP A 74 5.24 20.83 -24.79
N ARG A 75 4.35 21.78 -24.44
CA ARG A 75 3.93 22.84 -25.36
C ARG A 75 5.00 23.91 -25.61
N GLU A 76 5.74 24.31 -24.58
CA GLU A 76 6.68 25.42 -24.66
C GLU A 76 8.11 24.98 -24.98
N TYR A 77 8.50 23.78 -24.53
CA TYR A 77 9.87 23.26 -24.65
C TYR A 77 9.98 21.97 -25.45
N GLY A 78 8.84 21.33 -25.81
CA GLY A 78 8.82 20.06 -26.55
C GLY A 78 9.18 18.84 -25.71
N LEU A 79 9.37 19.00 -24.39
CA LEU A 79 9.88 17.97 -23.49
C LEU A 79 8.75 17.07 -22.98
N THR A 80 8.95 15.75 -23.07
CA THR A 80 8.10 14.78 -22.36
C THR A 80 8.50 14.73 -20.89
N SER A 81 7.52 14.70 -19.98
CA SER A 81 7.82 14.68 -18.56
C SER A 81 6.78 13.97 -17.72
N TYR A 82 7.25 13.25 -16.71
CA TYR A 82 6.40 12.56 -15.74
C TYR A 82 6.59 13.12 -14.32
N ILE A 83 5.51 13.17 -13.54
CA ILE A 83 5.57 13.53 -12.11
C ILE A 83 5.29 12.26 -11.30
N SER A 84 6.35 11.70 -10.74
CA SER A 84 6.29 10.57 -9.81
C SER A 84 6.28 11.11 -8.38
N GLY A 85 5.08 11.27 -7.81
CA GLY A 85 4.92 11.70 -6.43
C GLY A 85 3.80 10.96 -5.72
N SER A 86 3.94 10.79 -4.41
CA SER A 86 2.88 10.27 -3.54
C SER A 86 2.66 11.22 -2.36
N GLY A 87 1.42 11.33 -1.87
CA GLY A 87 1.09 12.16 -0.70
C GLY A 87 1.70 11.69 0.63
N GLN A 88 2.56 10.66 0.62
CA GLN A 88 3.32 10.19 1.77
C GLN A 88 4.82 10.29 1.48
N GLN A 89 5.58 10.93 2.39
CA GLN A 89 7.04 10.79 2.42
C GLN A 89 7.40 9.33 2.71
N VAL A 90 7.77 8.57 1.68
CA VAL A 90 8.30 7.21 1.82
C VAL A 90 9.81 7.22 1.61
N THR A 91 10.54 6.57 2.52
CA THR A 91 12.02 6.50 2.46
C THR A 91 12.54 5.74 1.23
N ALA A 92 11.65 5.15 0.43
CA ALA A 92 11.98 4.42 -0.80
C ALA A 92 12.50 5.30 -1.95
N GLU A 93 12.27 6.63 -1.94
CA GLU A 93 12.79 7.54 -2.97
C GLU A 93 14.31 7.79 -2.90
N PHE A 94 14.99 7.17 -1.92
CA PHE A 94 16.43 7.35 -1.68
C PHE A 94 17.24 6.04 -1.62
N ALA A 95 16.68 4.91 -2.10
CA ALA A 95 17.31 3.57 -2.00
C ALA A 95 17.56 2.91 -3.36
#